data_AF-A0A3P7IEX8-F1
#
_entry.id   AF-A0A3P7IEX8-F1
#
_cell.length_a   1.000
_cell.length_b   1.000
_cell.length_c   1.000
_cell.angle_alpha   90.00
_cell.angle_beta   90.00
_cell.angle_gamma   90.00
#
_symmetry.space_group_name_H-M   'P 1'
#
loop_
_entity.id
_entity.type
_entity.pdbx_description
1 polymer ?
#
loop_
_entity_poly.entity_id
_entity_poly.type
_entity_poly.pdbx_seq_one_letter_code
_entity_poly.pdbx_strand_id
1 'polypeptide(L)'
;SRQLKRLESIHRSPIYSHFSETVQGAASIRAFSKVLVEDFRNASANIVDAFIKCKHSNVASNRWLAIRLEFIGNLVIFFAALFAVISKELGWVTSPGIIGVSITYALNVTEVLNFAVRQISEIEANIVAVERINEYTISPTEAAWEIPENKPPSDWPSHGTVKFLNYSTRYREGLDLVLKGISADVHEGEKIGIVGRTGAGTLWLECISKPAIMALHLQEKAHSHSHFSE
;
A
#
# COMPACT_ATOMS: atom_id res chain seq x y z
N SER A 1 13.45 -14.33 -10.19
CA SER A 1 12.83 -13.03 -10.47
C SER A 1 11.91 -12.58 -9.32
N ARG A 2 10.81 -13.29 -9.02
CA ARG A 2 9.81 -12.88 -8.01
C ARG A 2 10.34 -12.52 -6.62
N GLN A 3 11.20 -13.37 -6.02
CA GLN A 3 11.74 -13.11 -4.67
C GLN A 3 12.64 -11.88 -4.64
N LEU A 4 13.42 -11.62 -5.70
CA LEU A 4 14.28 -10.44 -5.80
C LEU A 4 13.45 -9.16 -5.91
N LYS A 5 12.37 -9.17 -6.70
CA LYS A 5 11.43 -8.05 -6.77
C LYS A 5 10.69 -7.81 -5.44
N ARG A 6 10.32 -8.88 -4.73
CA ARG A 6 9.75 -8.76 -3.37
C ARG A 6 10.77 -8.14 -2.42
N LEU A 7 12.02 -8.59 -2.46
CA LEU A 7 13.10 -8.08 -1.63
C LEU A 7 13.39 -6.62 -1.93
N GLU A 8 13.41 -6.23 -3.21
CA GLU A 8 13.52 -4.84 -3.66
C GLU A 8 12.38 -3.98 -3.10
N SER A 9 11.13 -4.45 -3.18
CA SER A 9 9.99 -3.73 -2.62
C SER A 9 10.07 -3.57 -1.10
N ILE A 10 10.55 -4.59 -0.38
CA ILE A 10 10.70 -4.56 1.09
C ILE A 10 11.81 -3.58 1.50
N HIS A 11 12.93 -3.52 0.76
CA HIS A 11 14.03 -2.61 1.08
C HIS A 11 13.76 -1.17 0.65
N ARG A 12 12.72 -0.93 -0.15
CA ARG A 12 12.33 0.42 -0.57
C ARG A 12 11.58 1.20 0.52
N SER A 13 10.72 0.56 1.31
CA SER A 13 9.92 1.27 2.31
C SER A 13 10.73 1.89 3.46
N PRO A 14 11.77 1.24 4.02
CA PRO A 14 12.57 1.83 5.11
C PRO A 14 13.27 3.12 4.71
N ILE A 15 13.60 3.32 3.42
CA ILE A 15 14.17 4.59 2.92
C ILE A 15 13.22 5.76 3.21
N TYR A 16 11.93 5.59 2.89
CA TYR A 16 10.93 6.63 3.10
C TYR A 16 10.60 6.83 4.58
N SER A 17 10.49 5.75 5.35
CA SER A 17 10.25 5.84 6.80
C SER A 17 11.40 6.55 7.51
N HIS A 18 12.65 6.14 7.27
CA HIS A 18 13.83 6.76 7.84
C HIS A 18 13.95 8.25 7.46
N PHE A 19 13.65 8.59 6.20
CA PHE A 19 13.62 9.97 5.75
C PHE A 19 12.56 10.79 6.49
N SER A 20 11.33 10.26 6.62
CA SER A 20 10.24 10.92 7.36
C SER A 20 10.59 11.15 8.83
N GLU A 21 11.14 10.14 9.50
CA GLU A 21 11.59 10.22 10.90
C GLU A 21 12.71 11.26 11.06
N THR A 22 13.67 11.28 10.13
CA THR A 22 14.77 12.26 10.15
C THR A 22 14.27 13.68 9.99
N VAL A 23 13.29 13.93 9.11
CA VAL A 23 12.70 15.26 8.90
C VAL A 23 11.91 15.70 10.12
N GLN A 24 11.06 14.85 10.68
CA GLN A 24 10.28 15.17 11.88
C GLN A 24 11.17 15.38 13.12
N GLY A 25 12.21 14.58 13.27
CA GLY A 25 13.18 14.63 14.37
C GLY A 25 14.35 15.60 14.15
N ALA A 26 14.38 16.37 13.07
CA ALA A 26 15.57 17.11 12.65
C ALA A 26 16.11 18.09 13.71
N ALA A 27 15.22 18.73 14.46
CA ALA A 27 15.61 19.62 15.55
C ALA A 27 16.32 18.85 16.68
N SER A 28 15.76 17.71 17.10
CA SER A 28 16.33 16.84 18.13
C SER A 28 17.66 16.26 17.69
N ILE A 29 17.74 15.74 16.46
CA ILE A 29 18.97 15.15 15.91
C ILE A 29 20.12 16.18 15.90
N ARG A 30 19.84 17.42 15.51
CA ARG A 30 20.85 18.50 15.54
C ARG A 30 21.21 18.93 16.96
N ALA A 31 20.26 18.90 17.90
CA ALA A 31 20.48 19.30 19.29
C ALA A 31 21.42 18.32 20.03
N PHE A 32 21.33 17.02 19.75
CA PHE A 32 22.13 15.98 20.41
C PHE A 32 23.53 15.73 19.78
N SER A 33 24.10 16.73 19.10
CA SER A 33 25.48 16.79 18.58
C SER A 33 25.80 16.00 17.30
N LYS A 34 27.04 16.15 16.80
CA LYS A 34 27.53 15.55 15.55
C LYS A 34 27.52 14.01 15.54
N VAL A 35 27.64 13.35 16.70
CA VAL A 35 27.65 11.88 16.76
C VAL A 35 26.32 11.32 16.27
N LEU A 36 25.20 11.89 16.73
CA LEU A 36 23.86 11.46 16.32
C LEU A 36 23.61 11.72 14.82
N VAL A 37 24.11 12.85 14.31
CA VAL A 37 24.01 13.18 12.87
C VAL A 37 24.75 12.16 12.02
N GLU A 38 25.95 11.75 12.44
CA GLU A 38 26.77 10.77 11.74
C GLU A 38 26.14 9.37 11.80
N ASP A 39 25.57 8.99 12.94
CA ASP A 39 24.85 7.72 13.10
C ASP A 39 23.63 7.63 12.17
N PHE A 40 22.79 8.68 12.11
CA PHE A 40 21.66 8.74 11.17
C PHE A 40 22.10 8.74 9.71
N ARG A 41 23.23 9.39 9.39
CA ARG A 41 23.81 9.37 8.04
C ARG A 41 24.25 7.96 7.66
N ASN A 42 24.97 7.27 8.55
CA ASN A 42 25.45 5.91 8.32
C ASN A 42 24.29 4.91 8.24
N ALA A 43 23.27 5.07 9.09
CA ALA A 43 22.04 4.30 9.00
C ALA A 43 21.35 4.48 7.64
N SER A 44 21.20 5.73 7.17
CA SER A 44 20.66 6.02 5.85
C SER A 44 21.47 5.38 4.73
N ALA A 45 22.80 5.46 4.78
CA ALA A 45 23.68 4.85 3.79
C ALA A 45 23.51 3.33 3.76
N ASN A 46 23.47 2.67 4.91
CA ASN A 46 23.27 1.22 5.02
C ASN A 46 21.92 0.77 4.45
N ILE A 47 20.84 1.53 4.71
CA ILE A 47 19.51 1.23 4.16
C ILE A 47 19.53 1.33 2.63
N VAL A 48 20.14 2.38 2.07
CA VAL A 48 20.25 2.58 0.62
C VAL A 48 21.13 1.51 -0.02
N ASP A 49 22.27 1.16 0.60
CA ASP A 49 23.17 0.12 0.11
C ASP A 49 22.47 -1.25 0.06
N ALA A 50 21.67 -1.59 1.06
CA ALA A 50 20.88 -2.82 1.06
C ALA A 50 19.89 -2.84 -0.13
N PHE A 51 19.23 -1.73 -0.41
CA PHE A 51 18.35 -1.59 -1.58
C PHE A 51 19.12 -1.73 -2.91
N ILE A 52 20.27 -1.05 -3.05
CA ILE A 52 21.10 -1.10 -4.26
C ILE A 52 21.60 -2.53 -4.52
N LYS A 53 22.04 -3.26 -3.49
CA LYS A 53 22.46 -4.67 -3.60
C LYS A 53 21.35 -5.54 -4.17
N CYS A 54 20.11 -5.38 -3.69
CA CYS A 54 18.95 -6.10 -4.20
C CYS A 54 18.66 -5.75 -5.66
N LYS A 55 18.67 -4.44 -5.98
CA LYS A 55 18.43 -3.94 -7.34
C LYS A 55 19.48 -4.45 -8.33
N HIS A 56 20.76 -4.44 -7.93
CA HIS A 56 21.85 -4.95 -8.75
C HIS A 56 21.70 -6.45 -9.04
N SER A 57 21.34 -7.25 -8.03
CA SER A 57 21.06 -8.68 -8.21
C SER A 57 19.90 -8.95 -9.18
N ASN A 58 18.86 -8.11 -9.15
CA ASN A 58 17.73 -8.17 -10.10
C ASN A 58 18.21 -7.91 -11.55
N VAL A 59 19.00 -6.85 -11.77
CA VAL A 59 19.59 -6.54 -13.09
C VAL A 59 20.48 -7.66 -13.60
N ALA A 60 21.35 -8.21 -12.74
CA ALA A 60 22.23 -9.33 -13.09
C ALA A 60 21.42 -10.58 -13.50
N SER A 61 20.34 -10.87 -12.78
CA SER A 61 19.43 -11.99 -13.09
C SER A 61 18.73 -11.79 -14.45
N ASN A 62 18.28 -10.58 -14.76
CA ASN A 62 17.67 -10.27 -16.06
C ASN A 62 18.68 -10.40 -17.21
N ARG A 63 19.94 -9.98 -17.00
CA ARG A 63 21.01 -10.13 -18.00
C ARG A 63 21.36 -11.61 -18.22
N TRP A 64 21.43 -12.40 -17.15
CA TRP A 64 21.67 -13.84 -17.24
C TRP A 64 20.58 -14.55 -18.07
N LEU A 65 19.32 -14.21 -17.82
CA LEU A 65 18.19 -14.74 -18.56
C LEU A 65 18.22 -14.33 -20.04
N ALA A 66 18.56 -13.07 -20.32
CA ALA A 66 18.70 -12.57 -21.69
C ALA A 66 19.75 -13.37 -22.47
N ILE A 67 20.95 -13.59 -21.91
CA ILE A 67 22.02 -14.38 -22.55
C ILE A 67 21.55 -15.81 -22.84
N ARG A 68 20.80 -16.44 -21.92
CA ARG A 68 20.26 -17.79 -22.13
C ARG A 68 19.22 -17.83 -23.24
N LEU A 69 18.33 -16.84 -23.32
CA LEU A 69 17.33 -16.73 -24.38
C LEU A 69 17.98 -16.46 -25.74
N GLU A 70 18.99 -15.59 -25.80
CA GLU A 70 19.77 -15.34 -27.01
C GLU A 70 20.50 -16.59 -27.50
N PHE A 71 21.06 -17.39 -26.59
CA PHE A 71 21.70 -18.65 -26.96
C PHE A 71 20.70 -19.65 -27.58
N ILE A 72 19.51 -19.81 -26.99
CA ILE A 72 18.45 -20.66 -27.54
C ILE A 72 17.97 -20.12 -28.89
N GLY A 73 17.80 -18.81 -29.01
CA GLY A 73 17.46 -18.14 -30.26
C GLY A 73 18.45 -18.43 -31.38
N ASN A 74 19.75 -18.32 -31.09
CA ASN A 74 20.81 -18.63 -32.03
C ASN A 74 20.81 -20.10 -32.46
N LEU A 75 20.48 -21.03 -31.55
CA LEU A 75 20.31 -22.45 -31.91
C LEU A 75 19.11 -22.64 -32.86
N VAL A 76 17.98 -21.98 -32.61
CA VAL A 76 16.81 -22.05 -33.50
C VAL A 76 17.15 -21.52 -34.90
N ILE A 77 17.83 -20.38 -34.98
CA ILE A 77 18.29 -19.81 -36.26
C ILE A 77 19.27 -20.76 -36.95
N PHE A 78 20.22 -21.34 -36.22
CA PHE A 78 21.19 -22.30 -36.75
C PHE A 78 20.49 -23.54 -37.34
N PHE A 79 19.57 -24.15 -36.61
CA PHE A 79 18.82 -25.31 -37.11
C PHE A 79 17.89 -24.94 -38.27
N ALA A 80 17.23 -23.77 -38.23
CA ALA A 80 16.40 -23.30 -39.34
C ALA A 80 17.21 -23.11 -40.62
N ALA A 81 18.40 -22.51 -40.52
CA ALA A 81 19.32 -22.35 -41.64
C ALA A 81 19.87 -23.69 -42.15
N LEU A 82 20.23 -24.60 -41.23
CA LEU A 82 20.71 -25.94 -41.58
C LEU A 82 19.64 -26.74 -42.33
N PHE A 83 18.39 -26.77 -41.82
CA PHE A 83 17.28 -27.45 -42.48
C PHE A 83 16.90 -26.80 -43.80
N ALA A 84 17.03 -25.49 -43.95
CA ALA A 84 16.82 -24.80 -45.21
C ALA A 84 17.80 -25.27 -46.30
N VAL A 85 19.09 -25.43 -45.98
CA VAL A 85 20.10 -25.92 -46.91
C VAL A 85 19.85 -27.40 -47.25
N ILE A 86 19.62 -28.23 -46.24
CA ILE A 86 19.33 -29.67 -46.42
C ILE A 86 18.08 -29.88 -47.29
N SER A 87 17.01 -29.14 -47.03
CA SER A 87 15.75 -29.25 -47.80
C SER A 87 15.90 -28.82 -49.25
N LYS A 88 16.81 -27.88 -49.54
CA LYS A 88 17.17 -27.47 -50.90
C LYS A 88 17.92 -28.59 -51.64
N GLU A 89 18.89 -29.23 -50.98
CA GLU A 89 19.67 -30.34 -51.55
C GLU A 89 18.82 -31.60 -51.78
N LEU A 90 17.91 -31.92 -50.85
CA LEU A 90 17.02 -33.10 -50.93
C LEU A 90 15.74 -32.87 -51.75
N GLY A 91 15.49 -31.63 -52.21
CA GLY A 91 14.32 -31.29 -53.03
C GLY A 91 12.97 -31.31 -52.28
N TRP A 92 12.96 -31.35 -50.94
CA TRP A 92 11.73 -31.40 -50.13
C TRP A 92 10.91 -30.12 -50.20
N VAL A 93 11.56 -28.96 -50.36
CA VAL A 93 10.91 -27.65 -50.41
C VAL A 93 11.39 -26.91 -51.66
N THR A 94 10.48 -26.76 -52.63
CA THR A 94 10.82 -26.19 -53.94
C THR A 94 10.71 -24.66 -53.98
N SER A 95 9.95 -24.04 -53.07
CA SER A 95 9.72 -22.59 -53.06
C SER A 95 10.75 -21.87 -52.18
N PRO A 96 11.66 -21.05 -52.78
CA PRO A 96 12.63 -20.25 -52.02
C PRO A 96 11.97 -19.24 -51.08
N GLY A 97 10.74 -18.81 -51.41
CA GLY A 97 9.96 -17.88 -50.58
C GLY A 97 9.62 -18.45 -49.20
N ILE A 98 9.27 -19.74 -49.12
CA ILE A 98 8.94 -20.39 -47.84
C ILE A 98 10.16 -20.47 -46.93
N ILE A 99 11.34 -20.75 -47.52
CA ILE A 99 12.62 -20.78 -46.80
C ILE A 99 12.96 -19.38 -46.26
N GLY A 100 12.85 -18.35 -47.08
CA GLY A 100 13.09 -16.96 -46.67
C GLY A 100 12.19 -16.51 -45.53
N VAL A 101 10.88 -16.81 -45.61
CA VAL A 101 9.93 -16.51 -44.53
C VAL A 101 10.26 -17.27 -43.24
N SER A 102 10.64 -18.54 -43.34
CA SER A 102 10.99 -19.38 -42.18
C SER A 102 12.19 -18.83 -41.42
N ILE A 103 13.25 -18.45 -42.13
CA ILE A 103 14.46 -17.85 -41.53
C ILE A 103 14.14 -16.47 -40.93
N THR A 104 13.33 -15.66 -41.63
CA THR A 104 12.92 -14.34 -41.15
C THR A 104 12.14 -14.43 -39.83
N TYR A 105 11.24 -15.40 -39.70
CA TYR A 105 10.55 -15.64 -38.43
C TYR A 105 11.47 -16.20 -37.34
N ALA A 106 12.39 -17.11 -37.68
CA ALA A 106 13.38 -17.61 -36.72
C ALA A 106 14.25 -16.48 -36.11
N LEU A 107 14.61 -15.47 -36.91
CA LEU A 107 15.34 -14.28 -36.43
C LEU A 107 14.53 -13.47 -35.42
N ASN A 108 13.23 -13.28 -35.66
CA ASN A 108 12.36 -12.48 -34.79
C ASN A 108 11.99 -13.18 -33.47
N VAL A 109 11.97 -14.52 -33.42
CA VAL A 109 11.54 -15.29 -32.23
C VAL A 109 12.36 -14.92 -30.99
N THR A 110 13.66 -14.68 -31.14
CA THR A 110 14.56 -14.37 -30.01
C THR A 110 14.17 -13.06 -29.31
N GLU A 111 13.88 -12.02 -30.09
CA GLU A 111 13.48 -10.71 -29.56
C GLU A 111 12.12 -10.80 -28.86
N VAL A 112 11.16 -11.48 -29.49
CA VAL A 112 9.82 -11.69 -28.93
C VAL A 112 9.87 -12.46 -27.62
N LEU A 113 10.68 -13.53 -27.53
CA LEU A 113 10.82 -14.31 -26.29
C LEU A 113 11.47 -13.50 -25.18
N ASN A 114 12.51 -12.72 -25.47
CA ASN A 114 13.16 -11.85 -24.49
C ASN A 114 12.17 -10.80 -23.96
N PHE A 115 11.43 -10.16 -24.86
CA PHE A 115 10.37 -9.23 -24.50
C PHE A 115 9.28 -9.90 -23.66
N ALA A 116 8.73 -11.02 -24.10
CA ALA A 116 7.64 -11.72 -23.42
C ALA A 116 8.00 -12.12 -21.98
N VAL A 117 9.20 -12.67 -21.76
CA VAL A 117 9.67 -13.07 -20.43
C VAL A 117 9.83 -11.87 -19.50
N ARG A 118 10.28 -10.72 -20.02
CA ARG A 118 10.36 -9.47 -19.27
C ARG A 118 8.97 -8.96 -18.91
N GLN A 119 8.03 -8.95 -19.86
CA GLN A 119 6.65 -8.51 -19.63
C GLN A 119 5.94 -9.39 -18.59
N ILE A 120 6.09 -10.71 -18.65
CA ILE A 120 5.51 -11.63 -17.64
C ILE A 120 6.07 -11.28 -16.26
N SER A 121 7.39 -11.06 -16.15
CA SER A 121 8.01 -10.69 -14.88
C SER A 121 7.53 -9.33 -14.36
N GLU A 122 7.22 -8.37 -15.24
CA GLU A 122 6.65 -7.06 -14.86
C GLU A 122 5.20 -7.19 -14.40
N ILE A 123 4.38 -7.95 -15.11
CA ILE A 123 2.98 -8.22 -14.73
C ILE A 123 2.92 -8.92 -13.36
N GLU A 124 3.73 -9.95 -13.14
CA GLU A 124 3.84 -10.64 -11.84
C GLU A 124 4.25 -9.69 -10.69
N ALA A 125 4.98 -8.62 -10.98
CA ALA A 125 5.36 -7.63 -9.97
C ALA A 125 4.24 -6.64 -9.70
N ASN A 126 3.56 -6.20 -10.76
CA ASN A 126 2.51 -5.18 -10.69
C ASN A 126 1.22 -5.74 -10.08
N ILE A 127 0.91 -7.02 -10.28
CA ILE A 127 -0.30 -7.64 -9.72
C ILE A 127 -0.32 -7.62 -8.18
N VAL A 128 0.85 -7.62 -7.53
CA VAL A 128 0.95 -7.50 -6.06
C VAL A 128 0.32 -6.21 -5.53
N ALA A 129 0.36 -5.12 -6.32
CA ALA A 129 -0.30 -3.87 -5.94
C ALA A 129 -1.83 -4.02 -5.99
N VAL A 130 -2.35 -4.78 -6.97
CA VAL A 130 -3.79 -5.07 -7.10
C VAL A 130 -4.25 -5.97 -5.94
N GLU A 131 -3.46 -6.98 -5.57
CA GLU A 131 -3.75 -7.83 -4.41
C GLU A 131 -3.90 -6.99 -3.13
N ARG A 132 -3.02 -6.01 -2.89
CA ARG A 132 -3.11 -5.10 -1.74
C ARG A 132 -4.36 -4.23 -1.75
N ILE A 133 -4.79 -3.73 -2.92
CA ILE A 133 -6.03 -2.96 -3.02
C ILE A 133 -7.21 -3.88 -2.70
N ASN A 134 -7.20 -5.11 -3.22
CA ASN A 134 -8.25 -6.08 -2.96
C ASN A 134 -8.35 -6.46 -1.47
N GLU A 135 -7.23 -6.57 -0.75
CA GLU A 135 -7.22 -6.76 0.71
C GLU A 135 -8.02 -5.67 1.46
N TYR A 136 -7.92 -4.40 1.03
CA TYR A 136 -8.70 -3.31 1.62
C TYR A 136 -10.20 -3.39 1.31
N THR A 137 -10.59 -4.00 0.18
CA THR A 137 -12.01 -4.12 -0.18
C THR A 137 -12.76 -5.15 0.66
N ILE A 138 -12.06 -6.13 1.24
CA ILE A 138 -12.64 -7.23 2.02
C ILE A 138 -12.47 -6.99 3.53
N SER A 139 -11.68 -5.98 3.92
CA SER A 139 -11.45 -5.65 5.32
C SER A 139 -12.74 -5.20 6.01
N PRO A 140 -12.92 -5.53 7.31
CA PRO A 140 -14.12 -5.13 8.06
C PRO A 140 -14.23 -3.61 8.07
N THR A 141 -15.34 -3.09 7.55
CA THR A 141 -15.63 -1.66 7.49
C THR A 141 -16.39 -1.21 8.74
N GLU A 142 -16.33 0.09 9.01
CA GLU A 142 -17.22 0.72 9.98
C GLU A 142 -18.69 0.59 9.55
N ALA A 143 -19.61 0.85 10.49
CA ALA A 143 -21.03 0.83 10.21
C ALA A 143 -21.40 1.86 9.11
N ALA A 144 -22.51 1.62 8.40
CA ALA A 144 -22.99 2.52 7.38
C ALA A 144 -23.20 3.93 7.96
N TRP A 145 -22.79 4.95 7.19
CA TRP A 145 -22.91 6.36 7.59
C TRP A 145 -24.35 6.77 7.85
N GLU A 146 -25.30 6.26 7.05
CA GLU A 146 -26.72 6.46 7.26
C GLU A 146 -27.44 5.11 7.25
N ILE A 147 -28.35 4.95 8.21
CA ILE A 147 -29.27 3.82 8.29
C ILE A 147 -30.67 4.43 8.09
N PRO A 148 -31.26 4.36 6.88
CA PRO A 148 -32.52 5.03 6.58
C PRO A 148 -33.65 4.66 7.56
N GLU A 149 -33.65 3.41 8.04
CA GLU A 149 -34.64 2.87 8.96
C GLU A 149 -34.54 3.47 10.37
N ASN A 150 -33.38 4.00 10.75
CA ASN A 150 -33.11 4.54 12.08
C ASN A 150 -32.53 5.96 12.01
N LYS A 151 -32.90 6.72 10.96
CA LYS A 151 -32.48 8.11 10.82
C LYS A 151 -33.18 8.94 11.90
N PRO A 152 -32.43 9.66 12.74
CA PRO A 152 -33.05 10.50 13.75
C PRO A 152 -33.84 11.64 13.09
N PRO A 153 -34.86 12.19 13.77
CA PRO A 153 -35.60 13.36 13.32
C PRO A 153 -34.70 14.54 12.98
N SER A 154 -35.18 15.47 12.14
CA SER A 154 -34.41 16.66 11.76
C SER A 154 -34.12 17.60 12.93
N ASP A 155 -34.94 17.55 13.98
CA ASP A 155 -34.78 18.30 15.23
C ASP A 155 -33.90 17.56 16.25
N TRP A 156 -33.36 16.39 15.91
CA TRP A 156 -32.45 15.68 16.79
C TRP A 156 -31.04 16.30 16.77
N PRO A 157 -30.39 16.42 17.93
CA PRO A 157 -30.95 16.18 19.26
C PRO A 157 -31.72 17.41 19.79
N SER A 158 -32.96 17.18 20.21
CA SER A 158 -33.82 18.23 20.77
C SER A 158 -33.36 18.66 22.18
N HIS A 159 -32.69 17.75 22.90
CA HIS A 159 -32.08 17.99 24.21
C HIS A 159 -30.65 17.44 24.22
N GLY A 160 -29.70 18.20 24.78
CA GLY A 160 -28.29 17.81 24.91
C GLY A 160 -27.99 16.80 26.02
N THR A 161 -28.95 15.94 26.37
CA THR A 161 -28.81 14.97 27.47
C THR A 161 -27.99 13.76 27.02
N VAL A 162 -26.95 13.41 27.79
CA VAL A 162 -26.09 12.25 27.49
C VAL A 162 -26.08 11.30 28.69
N LYS A 163 -26.50 10.05 28.47
CA LYS A 163 -26.55 9.04 29.51
C LYS A 163 -25.64 7.85 29.17
N PHE A 164 -24.67 7.61 30.04
CA PHE A 164 -23.86 6.40 30.02
C PHE A 164 -24.52 5.36 30.93
N LEU A 165 -24.78 4.17 30.39
CA LEU A 165 -25.39 3.05 31.10
C LEU A 165 -24.45 1.85 31.05
N ASN A 166 -23.77 1.55 32.16
CA ASN A 166 -22.83 0.43 32.27
C ASN A 166 -21.80 0.37 31.10
N TYR A 167 -21.35 1.54 30.64
CA TYR A 167 -20.53 1.66 29.46
C TYR A 167 -19.13 1.08 29.70
N SER A 168 -18.65 0.29 28.74
CA SER A 168 -17.33 -0.33 28.78
C SER A 168 -16.71 -0.33 27.38
N THR A 169 -15.41 -0.08 27.28
CA THR A 169 -14.71 -0.04 25.98
C THR A 169 -13.30 -0.63 26.06
N ARG A 170 -12.79 -1.09 24.92
CA ARG A 170 -11.45 -1.65 24.73
C ARG A 170 -10.84 -1.18 23.42
N TYR A 171 -9.50 -1.18 23.36
CA TYR A 171 -8.76 -0.73 22.17
C TYR A 171 -8.79 -1.72 21.00
N ARG A 172 -8.64 -3.01 21.31
CA ARG A 172 -8.63 -4.11 20.35
C ARG A 172 -9.32 -5.32 20.96
N GLU A 173 -9.93 -6.14 20.13
CA GLU A 173 -10.41 -7.44 20.54
C GLU A 173 -9.29 -8.26 21.21
N GLY A 174 -9.64 -8.98 22.29
CA GLY A 174 -8.69 -9.75 23.08
C GLY A 174 -7.93 -8.97 24.16
N LEU A 175 -7.98 -7.63 24.17
CA LEU A 175 -7.44 -6.83 25.28
C LEU A 175 -8.48 -6.63 26.40
N ASP A 176 -7.96 -6.36 27.60
CA ASP A 176 -8.75 -5.94 28.75
C ASP A 176 -9.49 -4.64 28.49
N LEU A 177 -10.64 -4.50 29.14
CA LEU A 177 -11.45 -3.28 29.12
C LEU A 177 -10.67 -2.13 29.78
N VAL A 178 -10.58 -1.00 29.07
CA VAL A 178 -9.94 0.24 29.57
C VAL A 178 -10.90 1.02 30.45
N LEU A 179 -12.17 1.12 30.03
CA LEU A 179 -13.26 1.64 30.84
C LEU A 179 -14.18 0.48 31.21
N LYS A 180 -14.57 0.40 32.49
CA LYS A 180 -15.34 -0.71 33.04
C LYS A 180 -16.55 -0.18 33.79
N GLY A 181 -17.74 -0.47 33.27
CA GLY A 181 -19.02 -0.26 33.95
C GLY A 181 -19.34 1.20 34.32
N ILE A 182 -19.00 2.16 33.44
CA ILE A 182 -19.25 3.58 33.71
C ILE A 182 -20.73 3.88 33.54
N SER A 183 -21.35 4.41 34.61
CA SER A 183 -22.71 4.92 34.57
C SER A 183 -22.70 6.37 35.02
N ALA A 184 -23.19 7.27 34.17
CA ALA A 184 -23.23 8.70 34.41
C ALA A 184 -24.41 9.32 33.65
N ASP A 185 -25.04 10.32 34.23
CA ASP A 185 -26.15 11.07 33.63
C ASP A 185 -25.74 12.54 33.52
N VAL A 186 -25.84 13.10 32.31
CA VAL A 186 -25.47 14.48 32.00
C VAL A 186 -26.70 15.18 31.47
N HIS A 187 -27.20 16.16 32.21
CA HIS A 187 -28.42 16.88 31.85
C HIS A 187 -28.14 18.02 30.86
N GLU A 188 -29.21 18.49 30.24
CA GLU A 188 -29.16 19.63 29.33
C GLU A 188 -28.57 20.89 30.01
N GLY A 189 -27.66 21.57 29.33
CA GLY A 189 -27.01 22.79 29.82
C GLY A 189 -25.92 22.56 30.88
N GLU A 190 -25.66 21.32 31.29
CA GLU A 190 -24.60 21.01 32.27
C GLU A 190 -23.20 21.05 31.64
N LYS A 191 -22.26 21.71 32.34
CA LYS A 191 -20.84 21.72 31.96
C LYS A 191 -20.08 20.75 32.86
N ILE A 192 -19.60 19.65 32.29
CA ILE A 192 -18.85 18.63 33.03
C ILE A 192 -17.37 18.70 32.70
N GLY A 193 -16.55 18.70 33.75
CA GLY A 193 -15.10 18.52 33.65
C GLY A 193 -14.71 17.08 33.95
N ILE A 194 -13.99 16.43 33.03
CA ILE A 194 -13.44 15.09 33.24
C ILE A 194 -11.99 15.23 33.66
N VAL A 195 -11.66 14.80 34.88
CA VAL A 195 -10.29 14.84 35.42
C VAL A 195 -9.80 13.44 35.74
N GLY A 196 -8.51 13.19 35.53
CA GLY A 196 -7.89 11.92 35.85
C GLY A 196 -6.37 11.98 35.74
N ARG A 197 -5.69 10.98 36.31
CA ARG A 197 -4.23 10.82 36.12
C ARG A 197 -3.92 10.48 34.65
N THR A 198 -2.73 10.85 34.17
CA THR A 198 -2.26 10.47 32.85
C THR A 198 -2.37 8.96 32.64
N GLY A 199 -3.06 8.54 31.57
CA GLY A 199 -3.29 7.11 31.27
C GLY A 199 -4.54 6.49 31.90
N ALA A 200 -5.33 7.23 32.69
CA ALA A 200 -6.54 6.70 33.36
C ALA A 200 -7.78 6.57 32.44
N GLY A 201 -7.65 6.79 31.14
CA GLY A 201 -8.77 6.69 30.20
C GLY A 201 -9.58 7.97 30.00
N THR A 202 -9.18 9.10 30.60
CA THR A 202 -9.89 10.40 30.48
C THR A 202 -10.10 10.85 29.03
N LEU A 203 -9.07 10.73 28.19
CA LEU A 203 -9.14 11.06 26.75
C LEU A 203 -10.13 10.18 25.98
N TRP A 204 -10.35 8.93 26.42
CA TRP A 204 -11.31 8.03 25.79
C TRP A 204 -12.74 8.51 26.03
N LEU A 205 -13.07 8.87 27.27
CA LEU A 205 -14.36 9.45 27.61
C LEU A 205 -14.63 10.75 26.84
N GLU A 206 -13.60 11.58 26.66
CA GLU A 206 -13.70 12.82 25.89
C GLU A 206 -13.92 12.57 24.38
N CYS A 207 -13.20 11.60 23.78
CA CYS A 207 -13.41 11.24 22.37
C CYS A 207 -14.76 10.58 22.10
N ILE A 208 -15.40 9.97 23.09
CA ILE A 208 -16.74 9.37 22.94
C ILE A 208 -17.84 10.42 23.13
N SER A 209 -17.65 11.39 24.04
CA SER A 209 -18.60 12.48 24.23
C SER A 209 -18.56 13.50 23.09
N LYS A 210 -17.40 13.73 22.46
CA LYS A 210 -17.24 14.74 21.40
C LYS A 210 -18.06 14.49 20.13
N PRO A 211 -18.15 13.29 19.52
CA PRO A 211 -18.99 13.06 18.34
C PRO A 211 -20.47 13.27 18.63
N ALA A 212 -20.94 12.87 19.82
CA ALA A 212 -22.30 13.17 20.27
C ALA A 212 -22.54 14.69 20.38
N ILE A 213 -21.56 15.43 20.90
CA ILE A 213 -21.59 16.90 21.08
C ILE A 213 -21.29 17.67 19.76
N MET A 214 -20.58 17.07 18.80
CA MET A 214 -20.16 17.70 17.54
C MET A 214 -21.18 17.46 16.42
N ALA A 215 -21.90 16.33 16.44
CA ALA A 215 -23.11 16.13 15.64
C ALA A 215 -24.15 17.23 15.96
N LEU A 216 -24.31 17.57 17.24
CA LEU A 216 -25.09 18.72 17.71
C LEU A 216 -24.63 20.05 17.07
N HIS A 217 -23.32 20.32 17.06
CA HIS A 217 -22.79 21.61 16.63
C HIS A 217 -22.70 21.80 15.10
N LEU A 218 -22.56 20.70 14.32
CA LEU A 218 -22.49 20.78 12.85
C LEU A 218 -23.87 20.99 12.20
N GLN A 219 -24.95 20.48 12.80
CA GLN A 219 -26.32 20.74 12.30
C GLN A 219 -26.80 22.16 12.62
N GLU A 220 -26.38 22.74 13.75
CA GLU A 220 -26.69 24.13 14.12
C GLU A 220 -26.11 25.14 13.11
N LYS A 221 -24.91 24.88 12.58
CA LYS A 221 -24.30 25.71 11.51
C LYS A 221 -24.99 25.56 10.16
N ALA A 222 -25.50 24.37 9.82
CA ALA A 222 -26.23 24.15 8.57
C ALA A 222 -27.54 24.97 8.52
N HIS A 223 -28.22 25.15 9.67
CA HIS A 223 -29.41 26.00 9.76
C HIS A 223 -29.12 27.51 9.75
N SER A 224 -27.94 27.95 10.22
CA SER A 224 -27.57 29.37 10.15
C SER A 224 -27.29 29.87 8.72
N HIS A 225 -26.88 28.99 7.81
CA HIS A 225 -26.64 29.33 6.40
C HIS A 225 -27.90 29.23 5.52
N SER A 226 -28.92 28.46 5.91
CA SER A 226 -30.21 28.42 5.19
C SER A 226 -31.06 29.68 5.39
N HIS A 227 -30.80 30.49 6.42
CA HIS A 227 -31.50 31.75 6.68
C HIS A 227 -30.89 32.99 6.02
N PHE A 228 -29.77 32.84 5.28
CA PHE A 228 -29.15 33.94 4.53
C PHE A 228 -29.35 33.83 3.02
N SER A 229 -30.21 32.91 2.57
CA SER A 229 -30.52 32.63 1.17
C SER A 229 -32.04 32.68 0.91
N GLU A 230 -32.71 33.70 1.41
CA GLU A 230 -34.02 34.17 0.92
C GLU A 230 -34.01 35.69 0.82
#